data_AF-A0A957WTH9-F1
#
_entry.id   AF-A0A957WTH9-F1
#
_cell.length_a   1.000
_cell.length_b   1.000
_cell.length_c   1.000
_cell.angle_alpha   90.00
_cell.angle_beta   90.00
_cell.angle_gamma   90.00
#
_symmetry.space_group_name_H-M   'P 1'
#
loop_
_entity.id
_entity.type
_entity.pdbx_description
1 polymer ?
#
loop_
_entity_poly.entity_id
_entity_poly.type
_entity_poly.pdbx_seq_one_letter_code
_entity_poly.pdbx_strand_id
1 'polypeptide(L)'
;DYVMRLTDNQGADDVIVSVPVAAVMTEAATLMKRDGMLVFFAGVPNGTYAPLDLSMIYLHNAQYTGTSGSAIEDQATVISKTLEHKLSPNRSVAAVGGIEAARDGVAAMMEGRYPGKVVIFPQISGLPLTGIDELKEKLPEVAQKLAPGDVWTHEAEAALIERFWES
;
A
#
# COMPACT_ATOMS: atom_id res chain seq x y z
N ASP A 1 25.33 -2.42 -0.47
CA ASP A 1 26.18 -1.78 -1.53
C ASP A 1 25.48 -0.79 -2.44
N TYR A 2 24.28 -1.06 -2.96
CA TYR A 2 23.62 -0.16 -3.91
C TYR A 2 23.39 1.26 -3.35
N VAL A 3 22.80 1.37 -2.16
CA VAL A 3 22.53 2.65 -1.49
C VAL A 3 23.81 3.45 -1.26
N MET A 4 24.86 2.80 -0.76
CA MET A 4 26.16 3.46 -0.53
C MET A 4 26.75 4.03 -1.81
N ARG A 5 26.67 3.31 -2.94
CA ARG A 5 27.17 3.83 -4.23
C ARG A 5 26.38 5.05 -4.73
N LEU A 6 25.07 5.10 -4.47
CA LEU A 6 24.23 6.22 -4.89
C LEU A 6 24.36 7.45 -3.99
N THR A 7 24.91 7.29 -2.79
CA THR A 7 24.96 8.32 -1.76
C THR A 7 26.40 8.74 -1.45
N ASP A 8 27.35 8.50 -2.36
CA ASP A 8 28.77 8.77 -2.15
C ASP A 8 29.29 8.22 -0.80
N ASN A 9 28.84 7.01 -0.49
CA ASN A 9 29.15 6.27 0.73
C ASN A 9 28.68 6.93 2.04
N GLN A 10 27.64 7.79 1.97
CA GLN A 10 27.03 8.42 3.14
C GLN A 10 25.92 7.59 3.77
N GLY A 11 25.16 6.83 2.97
CA GLY A 11 23.93 6.16 3.40
C GLY A 11 22.69 7.05 3.23
N ALA A 12 21.51 6.47 3.43
CA ALA A 12 20.24 7.18 3.29
C ALA A 12 19.90 8.03 4.53
N ASP A 13 19.31 9.21 4.33
CA ASP A 13 18.80 10.05 5.43
C ASP A 13 17.67 9.35 6.20
N ASP A 14 16.73 8.77 5.45
CA ASP A 14 15.58 8.05 5.97
C ASP A 14 15.49 6.66 5.34
N VAL A 15 15.29 5.64 6.17
CA VAL A 15 15.03 4.26 5.71
C VAL A 15 13.67 3.83 6.24
N ILE A 16 12.73 3.55 5.35
CA ILE A 16 11.37 3.13 5.70
C ILE A 16 11.23 1.63 5.39
N VAL A 17 10.92 0.84 6.41
CA VAL A 17 10.73 -0.61 6.29
C VAL A 17 9.25 -0.94 6.33
N SER A 18 8.68 -1.30 5.18
CA SER A 18 7.26 -1.66 5.04
C SER A 18 7.00 -3.16 4.97
N VAL A 19 7.99 -3.98 5.29
CA VAL A 19 7.90 -5.45 5.26
C VAL A 19 8.01 -5.99 6.69
N PRO A 20 7.11 -6.89 7.14
CA PRO A 20 7.08 -7.39 8.52
C PRO A 20 8.11 -8.51 8.76
N VAL A 21 9.36 -8.31 8.35
CA VAL A 21 10.45 -9.31 8.47
C VAL A 21 11.59 -8.73 9.30
N ALA A 22 11.83 -9.32 10.47
CA ALA A 22 12.84 -8.87 11.44
C ALA A 22 14.25 -8.77 10.85
N ALA A 23 14.63 -9.72 10.00
CA ALA A 23 15.93 -9.72 9.33
C ALA A 23 16.08 -8.50 8.40
N VAL A 24 15.03 -8.17 7.64
CA VAL A 24 15.01 -6.98 6.76
C VAL A 24 15.06 -5.71 7.59
N MET A 25 14.32 -5.65 8.70
CA MET A 25 14.36 -4.51 9.63
C MET A 25 15.76 -4.27 10.23
N THR A 26 16.47 -5.36 10.57
CA THR A 26 17.86 -5.31 11.06
C THR A 26 18.81 -4.81 9.98
N GLU A 27 18.73 -5.40 8.78
CA GLU A 27 19.57 -5.03 7.65
C GLU A 27 19.34 -3.58 7.21
N ALA A 28 18.09 -3.11 7.26
CA ALA A 28 17.72 -1.75 6.89
C ALA A 28 18.49 -0.68 7.68
N ALA A 29 18.81 -0.94 8.96
CA ALA A 29 19.61 -0.04 9.78
C ALA A 29 21.01 0.22 9.18
N THR A 30 21.56 -0.74 8.43
CA THR A 30 22.89 -0.64 7.80
C THR A 30 22.90 0.21 6.53
N LEU A 31 21.73 0.51 5.98
CA LEU A 31 21.58 1.33 4.77
C LEU A 31 21.56 2.84 5.09
N MET A 32 21.39 3.17 6.36
CA MET A 32 21.20 4.52 6.85
C MET A 32 22.54 5.25 6.99
N LYS A 33 22.52 6.57 6.84
CA LYS A 33 23.62 7.43 7.30
C LYS A 33 23.74 7.38 8.83
N ARG A 34 24.85 7.91 9.36
CA ARG A 34 25.16 7.79 10.79
C ARG A 34 24.10 8.41 11.70
N ASP A 35 23.52 9.53 11.29
CA ASP A 35 22.52 10.34 12.03
C ASP A 35 21.12 10.23 11.41
N GLY A 36 20.85 9.20 10.62
CA GLY A 36 19.58 9.05 9.90
C GLY A 36 18.42 8.53 10.77
N MET A 37 17.26 8.40 10.13
CA MET A 37 16.04 7.87 10.72
C MET A 37 15.63 6.52 10.11
N LEU A 38 15.43 5.51 10.95
CA LEU A 38 14.85 4.22 10.59
C LEU A 38 13.38 4.18 11.03
N VAL A 39 12.47 4.00 10.09
CA VAL A 39 11.02 3.95 10.33
C VAL A 39 10.49 2.55 10.07
N PHE A 40 9.99 1.89 11.10
CA PHE A 40 9.28 0.61 11.00
C PHE A 40 7.80 0.87 10.68
N PHE A 41 7.42 0.65 9.43
CA PHE A 41 6.05 0.84 8.92
C PHE A 41 5.47 -0.50 8.44
N ALA A 42 5.53 -1.52 9.30
CA ALA A 42 4.98 -2.84 9.01
C ALA A 42 4.41 -3.47 10.30
N GLY A 43 3.26 -4.14 10.18
CA GLY A 43 2.69 -4.90 11.29
C GLY A 43 3.49 -6.16 11.56
N VAL A 44 4.46 -6.08 12.48
CA VAL A 44 5.22 -7.26 12.92
C VAL A 44 4.43 -8.08 13.94
N PRO A 45 4.47 -9.42 13.87
CA PRO A 45 3.83 -10.27 14.87
C PRO A 45 4.35 -9.98 16.28
N ASN A 46 3.45 -9.97 17.27
CA ASN A 46 3.83 -9.83 18.67
C ASN A 46 4.85 -10.90 19.08
N GLY A 47 5.90 -10.49 19.79
CA GLY A 47 6.99 -11.39 20.19
C GLY A 47 8.07 -11.60 19.11
N THR A 48 8.02 -10.84 18.01
CA THR A 48 9.13 -10.77 17.06
C THR A 48 10.29 -9.96 17.64
N TYR A 49 11.49 -10.54 17.66
CA TYR A 49 12.71 -9.87 18.11
C TYR A 49 13.65 -9.63 16.92
N ALA A 50 14.28 -8.47 16.88
CA ALA A 50 15.29 -8.10 15.89
C ALA A 50 16.51 -7.50 16.61
N PRO A 51 17.74 -7.96 16.31
CA PRO A 51 18.93 -7.31 16.84
C PRO A 51 19.11 -5.95 16.16
N LEU A 52 19.30 -4.89 16.96
CA LEU A 52 19.56 -3.55 16.44
C LEU A 52 20.80 -2.97 17.13
N ASP A 53 21.66 -2.31 16.35
CA ASP A 53 22.80 -1.59 16.90
C ASP A 53 22.33 -0.26 17.49
N LEU A 54 22.28 -0.21 18.83
CA LEU A 54 21.90 1.00 19.57
C LEU A 54 23.07 1.99 19.71
N SER A 55 24.30 1.60 19.35
CA SER A 55 25.45 2.51 19.37
C SER A 55 25.27 3.70 18.43
N MET A 56 24.60 3.47 17.30
CA MET A 56 24.23 4.52 16.36
C MET A 56 23.36 5.62 17.00
N ILE A 57 22.49 5.27 17.95
CA ILE A 57 21.62 6.24 18.61
C ILE A 57 22.44 7.15 19.54
N TYR A 58 23.23 6.58 20.46
CA TYR A 58 23.92 7.39 21.47
C TYR A 58 25.27 7.98 21.01
N LEU A 59 25.91 7.42 19.98
CA LEU A 59 27.16 7.97 19.42
C LEU A 59 26.94 8.88 18.22
N HIS A 60 25.87 8.67 17.46
CA HIS A 60 25.67 9.31 16.16
C HIS A 60 24.31 9.98 16.00
N ASN A 61 23.49 10.03 17.05
CA ASN A 61 22.18 10.69 17.03
C ASN A 61 21.21 10.10 15.99
N ALA A 62 21.39 8.82 15.65
CA ALA A 62 20.42 8.07 14.86
C ALA A 62 19.09 7.94 15.60
N GLN A 63 18.00 7.79 14.85
CA GLN A 63 16.65 7.64 15.40
C GLN A 63 15.96 6.41 14.84
N TYR A 64 15.46 5.53 15.71
CA TYR A 64 14.64 4.39 15.31
C TYR A 64 13.22 4.59 15.85
N THR A 65 12.22 4.53 14.96
CA THR A 65 10.82 4.78 15.31
C THR A 65 9.90 3.77 14.64
N GLY A 66 8.74 3.54 15.25
CA GLY A 66 7.65 2.78 14.67
C GLY A 66 6.34 3.37 15.17
N THR A 67 5.42 3.66 14.25
CA THR A 67 4.10 4.21 14.57
C THR A 67 3.04 3.17 14.23
N SER A 68 2.17 2.86 15.20
CA SER A 68 0.96 2.10 14.93
C SER A 68 -0.22 3.07 14.74
N GLY A 69 -0.88 2.97 13.58
CA GLY A 69 -2.03 3.81 13.25
C GLY A 69 -1.68 5.24 12.83
N SER A 70 -2.72 6.03 12.58
CA SER A 70 -2.64 7.44 12.23
C SER A 70 -3.67 8.20 13.07
N ALA A 71 -3.29 9.36 13.60
CA ALA A 71 -4.21 10.21 14.33
C ALA A 71 -5.34 10.69 13.40
N ILE A 72 -6.45 11.17 13.97
CA ILE A 72 -7.57 11.71 13.17
C ILE A 72 -7.08 12.87 12.31
N GLU A 73 -6.17 13.68 12.84
CA GLU A 73 -5.54 14.81 12.16
C GLU A 73 -4.69 14.37 10.95
N ASP A 74 -3.98 13.24 11.06
CA ASP A 74 -3.20 12.67 9.97
C ASP A 74 -4.13 12.21 8.84
N GLN A 75 -5.23 11.53 9.18
CA GLN A 75 -6.23 11.08 8.22
C GLN A 75 -6.91 12.26 7.52
N ALA A 76 -7.25 13.32 8.26
CA ALA A 76 -7.80 14.55 7.71
C ALA A 76 -6.82 15.21 6.72
N THR A 77 -5.52 15.21 7.03
CA THR A 77 -4.47 15.73 6.13
C THR A 77 -4.39 14.92 4.83
N VAL A 78 -4.50 13.59 4.90
CA VAL A 78 -4.55 12.72 3.70
C VAL A 78 -5.77 13.02 2.84
N ILE A 79 -6.95 13.21 3.46
CA ILE A 79 -8.18 13.58 2.75
C ILE A 79 -8.00 14.93 2.05
N SER A 80 -7.52 15.96 2.77
CA SER A 80 -7.26 17.29 2.19
C SER A 80 -6.32 17.23 0.99
N LYS A 81 -5.19 16.51 1.09
CA LYS A 81 -4.24 16.33 -0.03
C LYS A 81 -4.85 15.57 -1.22
N THR A 82 -5.76 14.63 -0.96
CA THR A 82 -6.49 13.89 -2.00
C THR A 82 -7.48 14.81 -2.73
N LEU A 83 -8.22 15.64 -1.99
CA LEU A 83 -9.13 16.65 -2.56
C LEU A 83 -8.38 17.73 -3.36
N GLU A 84 -7.15 18.07 -2.96
CA GLU A 84 -6.25 18.95 -3.71
C GLU A 84 -5.58 18.29 -4.93
N HIS A 85 -5.96 17.05 -5.28
CA HIS A 85 -5.36 16.25 -6.36
C HIS A 85 -3.85 16.02 -6.24
N LYS A 86 -3.26 16.21 -5.05
CA LYS A 86 -1.83 15.94 -4.78
C LYS A 86 -1.55 14.46 -4.53
N LEU A 87 -2.59 13.65 -4.29
CA LEU A 87 -2.54 12.21 -4.14
C LEU A 87 -3.68 11.58 -4.95
N SER A 88 -3.39 10.52 -5.72
CA SER A 88 -4.38 9.80 -6.53
C SER A 88 -4.51 8.35 -6.06
N PRO A 89 -5.35 8.06 -5.05
CA PRO A 89 -5.52 6.70 -4.51
C PRO A 89 -6.06 5.72 -5.56
N ASN A 90 -6.75 6.22 -6.58
CA ASN A 90 -7.36 5.43 -7.65
C ASN A 90 -6.36 4.59 -8.46
N ARG A 91 -5.09 5.00 -8.52
CA ARG A 91 -4.04 4.21 -9.18
C ARG A 91 -3.69 2.92 -8.44
N SER A 92 -4.13 2.80 -7.19
CA SER A 92 -3.84 1.63 -6.36
C SER A 92 -4.87 0.51 -6.49
N VAL A 93 -6.03 0.74 -7.12
CA VAL A 93 -7.04 -0.31 -7.29
C VAL A 93 -6.55 -1.30 -8.35
N ALA A 94 -6.43 -2.58 -7.96
CA ALA A 94 -5.90 -3.64 -8.81
C ALA A 94 -6.94 -4.73 -9.12
N ALA A 95 -7.95 -4.89 -8.24
CA ALA A 95 -9.08 -5.77 -8.49
C ALA A 95 -10.34 -5.26 -7.76
N VAL A 96 -11.50 -5.63 -8.29
CA VAL A 96 -12.82 -5.34 -7.71
C VAL A 96 -13.63 -6.62 -7.53
N GLY A 97 -14.53 -6.65 -6.56
CA GLY A 97 -15.39 -7.79 -6.30
C GLY A 97 -16.66 -7.42 -5.54
N GLY A 98 -17.71 -8.23 -5.68
CA GLY A 98 -18.91 -8.15 -4.83
C GLY A 98 -18.68 -8.77 -3.45
N ILE A 99 -19.70 -8.79 -2.61
CA ILE A 99 -19.59 -9.31 -1.23
C ILE A 99 -19.15 -10.78 -1.17
N GLU A 100 -19.57 -11.61 -2.14
CA GLU A 100 -19.22 -13.03 -2.20
C GLU A 100 -17.73 -13.23 -2.51
N ALA A 101 -17.09 -12.26 -3.18
CA ALA A 101 -15.67 -12.29 -3.51
C ALA A 101 -14.76 -11.94 -2.32
N ALA A 102 -15.31 -11.55 -1.16
CA ALA A 102 -14.50 -11.11 -0.01
C ALA A 102 -13.49 -12.17 0.45
N ARG A 103 -13.90 -13.44 0.54
CA ARG A 103 -13.02 -14.56 0.92
C ARG A 103 -11.88 -14.73 -0.08
N ASP A 104 -12.20 -14.70 -1.37
CA ASP A 104 -11.23 -14.84 -2.44
C ASP A 104 -10.29 -13.63 -2.51
N GLY A 105 -10.80 -12.44 -2.17
CA GLY A 105 -10.01 -11.21 -2.04
C GLY A 105 -8.97 -11.31 -0.93
N VAL A 106 -9.32 -11.86 0.24
CA VAL A 106 -8.35 -12.12 1.32
C VAL A 106 -7.31 -13.14 0.88
N ALA A 107 -7.71 -14.24 0.25
CA ALA A 107 -6.76 -15.23 -0.26
C ALA A 107 -5.82 -14.63 -1.32
N ALA A 108 -6.36 -13.84 -2.25
CA ALA A 108 -5.58 -13.12 -3.27
C ALA A 108 -4.54 -12.17 -2.66
N MET A 109 -4.91 -11.47 -1.58
CA MET A 109 -4.01 -10.59 -0.84
C MET A 109 -2.86 -11.39 -0.20
N MET A 110 -3.15 -12.54 0.41
CA MET A 110 -2.11 -13.39 1.02
C MET A 110 -1.14 -13.97 -0.01
N GLU A 111 -1.65 -14.29 -1.20
CA GLU A 111 -0.84 -14.82 -2.32
C GLU A 111 -0.12 -13.72 -3.11
N GLY A 112 -0.41 -12.44 -2.87
CA GLY A 112 0.13 -11.33 -3.65
C GLY A 112 -0.33 -11.33 -5.11
N ARG A 113 -1.52 -11.86 -5.39
CA ARG A 113 -2.04 -12.08 -6.75
C ARG A 113 -2.27 -10.78 -7.52
N TYR A 114 -2.69 -9.72 -6.83
CA TYR A 114 -2.94 -8.42 -7.42
C TYR A 114 -1.95 -7.38 -6.89
N PRO A 115 -1.25 -6.64 -7.76
CA PRO A 115 -0.31 -5.60 -7.36
C PRO A 115 -1.06 -4.32 -6.97
N GLY A 116 -1.70 -4.30 -5.79
CA GLY A 116 -2.44 -3.15 -5.29
C GLY A 116 -3.57 -3.53 -4.34
N LYS A 117 -4.59 -2.67 -4.28
CA LYS A 117 -5.78 -2.82 -3.45
C LYS A 117 -6.82 -3.65 -4.18
N VAL A 118 -7.35 -4.63 -3.46
CA VAL A 118 -8.60 -5.30 -3.79
C VAL A 118 -9.74 -4.52 -3.13
N VAL A 119 -10.71 -4.06 -3.93
CA VAL A 119 -11.88 -3.33 -3.43
C VAL A 119 -13.09 -4.26 -3.47
N ILE A 120 -13.71 -4.47 -2.31
CA ILE A 120 -14.96 -5.21 -2.18
C ILE A 120 -16.10 -4.20 -2.06
N PHE A 121 -17.11 -4.33 -2.92
CA PHE A 121 -18.33 -3.54 -2.91
C PHE A 121 -19.43 -4.35 -2.21
N PRO A 122 -19.72 -4.11 -0.92
CA PRO A 122 -20.63 -4.95 -0.15
C PRO A 122 -22.07 -4.95 -0.68
N GLN A 123 -22.46 -3.88 -1.37
CA GLN A 123 -23.78 -3.71 -1.99
C GLN A 123 -23.94 -4.45 -3.32
N ILE A 124 -22.85 -4.98 -3.91
CA ILE A 124 -22.87 -5.70 -5.18
C ILE A 124 -22.85 -7.21 -4.91
N SER A 125 -23.80 -7.93 -5.50
CA SER A 125 -23.84 -9.39 -5.51
C SER A 125 -23.52 -9.93 -6.91
N GLY A 126 -22.88 -11.09 -6.98
CA GLY A 126 -22.65 -11.80 -8.25
C GLY A 126 -21.47 -11.28 -9.09
N LEU A 127 -20.74 -10.27 -8.60
CA LEU A 127 -19.46 -9.84 -9.19
C LEU A 127 -18.31 -10.71 -8.61
N PRO A 128 -17.74 -11.64 -9.39
CA PRO A 128 -16.56 -12.38 -8.96
C PRO A 128 -15.36 -11.44 -8.80
N LEU A 129 -14.36 -11.88 -8.05
CA LEU A 129 -13.10 -11.15 -7.94
C LEU A 129 -12.47 -10.99 -9.33
N THR A 130 -12.35 -9.74 -9.79
CA THR A 130 -11.97 -9.41 -11.16
C THR A 130 -10.84 -8.38 -11.17
N GLY A 131 -9.73 -8.70 -11.83
CA GLY A 131 -8.63 -7.77 -12.07
C GLY A 131 -9.06 -6.58 -12.93
N ILE A 132 -8.46 -5.42 -12.73
CA ILE A 132 -8.75 -4.23 -13.54
C ILE A 132 -8.38 -4.45 -15.02
N ASP A 133 -7.33 -5.21 -15.28
CA ASP A 133 -6.90 -5.66 -16.59
C ASP A 133 -7.92 -6.57 -17.29
N GLU A 134 -8.68 -7.35 -16.53
CA GLU A 134 -9.73 -8.25 -17.04
C GLU A 134 -11.04 -7.51 -17.40
N LEU A 135 -11.22 -6.27 -16.95
CA LEU A 135 -12.47 -5.53 -17.17
C LEU A 135 -12.78 -5.33 -18.65
N LYS A 136 -11.76 -5.16 -19.50
CA LYS A 136 -11.96 -4.98 -20.94
C LYS A 136 -12.67 -6.16 -21.60
N GLU A 137 -12.49 -7.36 -21.05
CA GLU A 137 -13.11 -8.59 -21.55
C GLU A 137 -14.42 -8.90 -20.84
N LYS A 138 -14.47 -8.75 -19.51
CA LYS A 138 -15.61 -9.18 -18.68
C LYS A 138 -16.68 -8.11 -18.50
N LEU A 139 -16.30 -6.84 -18.43
CA LEU A 139 -17.15 -5.69 -18.14
C LEU A 139 -16.74 -4.48 -19.00
N PRO A 140 -16.84 -4.59 -20.34
CA PRO A 140 -16.35 -3.55 -21.26
C PRO A 140 -17.01 -2.19 -21.04
N GLU A 141 -18.26 -2.15 -20.57
CA GLU A 141 -18.98 -0.93 -20.20
C GLU A 141 -18.32 -0.18 -19.03
N VAL A 142 -17.76 -0.93 -18.06
CA VAL A 142 -16.99 -0.37 -16.94
C VAL A 142 -15.60 0.04 -17.41
N ALA A 143 -14.95 -0.81 -18.22
CA ALA A 143 -13.60 -0.56 -18.72
C ALA A 143 -13.49 0.73 -19.55
N GLN A 144 -14.54 1.07 -20.31
CA GLN A 144 -14.60 2.32 -21.10
C GLN A 144 -14.56 3.59 -20.25
N LYS A 145 -14.86 3.50 -18.96
CA LYS A 145 -14.88 4.63 -18.03
C LYS A 145 -13.57 4.78 -17.24
N LEU A 146 -12.61 3.87 -17.42
CA LEU A 146 -11.29 3.97 -16.82
C LEU A 146 -10.50 5.14 -17.42
N ALA A 147 -9.65 5.76 -16.61
CA ALA A 147 -8.70 6.76 -17.09
C ALA A 147 -7.47 6.08 -17.73
N PRO A 148 -6.65 6.82 -18.51
CA PRO A 148 -5.49 6.24 -19.19
C PRO A 148 -4.56 5.45 -18.26
N GLY A 149 -4.15 4.26 -18.71
CA GLY A 149 -3.36 3.33 -17.89
C GLY A 149 -4.21 2.47 -16.96
N ASP A 150 -5.46 2.21 -17.33
CA ASP A 150 -6.41 1.37 -16.59
C ASP A 150 -6.62 1.84 -15.15
N VAL A 151 -6.71 3.16 -14.95
CA VAL A 151 -6.87 3.76 -13.62
C VAL A 151 -8.35 3.81 -13.26
N TRP A 152 -8.70 3.32 -12.07
CA TRP A 152 -10.06 3.37 -11.53
C TRP A 152 -10.60 4.80 -11.46
N THR A 153 -11.88 4.99 -11.70
CA THR A 153 -12.52 6.32 -11.72
C THR A 153 -13.88 6.26 -11.02
N HIS A 154 -14.40 7.42 -10.67
CA HIS A 154 -15.75 7.51 -10.13
C HIS A 154 -16.79 7.07 -11.17
N GLU A 155 -16.56 7.37 -12.44
CA GLU A 155 -17.42 6.98 -13.56
C GLU A 155 -17.39 5.46 -13.80
N ALA A 156 -16.23 4.81 -13.63
CA ALA A 156 -16.13 3.34 -13.70
C ALA A 156 -16.84 2.69 -12.52
N GLU A 157 -16.71 3.25 -11.32
CA GLU A 157 -17.43 2.77 -10.15
C GLU A 157 -18.95 2.92 -10.30
N ALA A 158 -19.43 4.08 -10.77
CA ALA A 158 -20.84 4.31 -11.04
C ALA A 158 -21.38 3.32 -12.09
N ALA A 159 -20.64 3.09 -13.18
CA ALA A 159 -21.01 2.11 -14.20
C ALA A 159 -21.03 0.68 -13.66
N LEU A 160 -20.07 0.32 -12.80
CA LEU A 160 -20.03 -0.97 -12.13
C LEU A 160 -21.27 -1.13 -11.23
N ILE A 161 -21.57 -0.13 -10.40
CA ILE A 161 -22.74 -0.16 -9.53
C ILE A 161 -24.00 -0.29 -10.38
N GLU A 162 -24.23 0.59 -11.37
CA GLU A 162 -25.39 0.55 -12.25
C GLU A 162 -25.57 -0.82 -12.94
N ARG A 163 -24.48 -1.47 -13.35
CA ARG A 163 -24.51 -2.80 -13.98
C ARG A 163 -25.02 -3.91 -13.06
N PHE A 164 -24.79 -3.79 -11.75
CA PHE A 164 -25.14 -4.77 -10.74
C PHE A 164 -26.25 -4.28 -9.77
N TRP A 165 -26.71 -3.05 -9.94
CA TRP A 165 -27.82 -2.45 -9.21
C TRP A 165 -29.11 -2.85 -9.92
N GLU A 166 -29.89 -3.71 -9.27
CA GLU A 166 -31.11 -4.40 -9.75
C GLU A 166 -30.90 -5.81 -10.34
N SER A 167 -31.03 -6.80 -9.45
CA SER A 167 -31.79 -8.04 -9.66
C SER A 167 -32.63 -8.30 -8.40
#